data_AF-A0A3G1VBH6-F1
#
_entry.id   AF-A0A3G1VBH6-F1
#
_cell.length_a   1.000
_cell.length_b   1.000
_cell.length_c   1.000
_cell.angle_alpha   90.00
_cell.angle_beta   90.00
_cell.angle_gamma   90.00
#
_symmetry.space_group_name_H-M   'P 1'
#
loop_
_entity.id
_entity.type
_entity.pdbx_description
1 polymer ?
#
loop_
_entity_poly.entity_id
_entity_poly.type
_entity_poly.pdbx_seq_one_letter_code
_entity_poly.pdbx_strand_id
1 'polypeptide(L)'
;RKVKFVAQPGSRAMQRIEHIEKIYELIELLEHPQHAQLETQNQKMQTLLQRSPSPELDDLLQASGNDPVRCDVLLRHALIQAQRVQNTPLVERARQSIEQLHEKKGAEVSAGLNTAHAIASFSTDPTQKQAMRQLYYETIVHLQSGNAMLDALLNRFGSVHFNQGLRTLQRALSDDIAARNSSIPRRALQKIMASLKDAGHISQTLTASKLLLARLSSTLPAVGLSPLDLTRRLLNLSTNGAYLRDLQNLTRDVAGQHPHHQILFLAG
;
A
#
# COMPACT_ATOMS: atom_id res chain seq x y z
N ARG A 1 -18.15 -9.44 -53.40
CA ARG A 1 -17.88 -8.06 -52.92
C ARG A 1 -17.35 -8.14 -51.49
N LYS A 2 -16.05 -7.89 -51.26
CA LYS A 2 -15.46 -7.82 -49.90
C LYS A 2 -15.69 -6.43 -49.34
N VAL A 3 -16.45 -6.31 -48.25
CA VAL A 3 -16.63 -5.06 -47.52
C VAL A 3 -15.38 -4.84 -46.66
N LYS A 4 -14.57 -3.84 -47.01
CA LYS A 4 -13.50 -3.33 -46.15
C LYS A 4 -14.15 -2.57 -45.00
N PHE A 5 -14.01 -3.07 -43.78
CA PHE A 5 -14.34 -2.33 -42.57
C PHE A 5 -13.32 -1.19 -42.43
N VAL A 6 -13.69 0.02 -42.82
CA VAL A 6 -12.91 1.22 -42.57
C VAL A 6 -13.07 1.55 -41.09
N ALA A 7 -12.05 1.28 -40.28
CA ALA A 7 -12.03 1.67 -38.88
C ALA A 7 -12.16 3.21 -38.79
N GLN A 8 -13.24 3.68 -38.17
CA GLN A 8 -13.52 5.10 -38.01
C GLN A 8 -12.38 5.79 -37.20
N PRO A 9 -11.79 6.89 -37.69
CA PRO A 9 -10.70 7.59 -37.01
C PRO A 9 -11.09 8.17 -35.64
N GLY A 10 -12.39 8.41 -35.38
CA GLY A 10 -12.89 8.94 -34.11
C GLY A 10 -12.70 8.01 -32.90
N SER A 11 -12.80 6.68 -33.09
CA SER A 11 -12.71 5.71 -31.98
C SER A 11 -11.29 5.63 -31.40
N ARG A 12 -10.25 5.68 -32.25
CA ARG A 12 -8.85 5.65 -31.80
C ARG A 12 -8.41 6.94 -31.13
N ALA A 13 -8.92 8.08 -31.59
CA ALA A 13 -8.65 9.37 -30.97
C ALA A 13 -9.29 9.47 -29.58
N MET A 14 -10.56 9.05 -29.43
CA MET A 14 -11.24 8.99 -28.13
C MET A 14 -10.56 8.04 -27.15
N GLN A 15 -10.19 6.82 -27.58
CA GLN A 15 -9.44 5.88 -26.73
C GLN A 15 -8.09 6.43 -26.27
N ARG A 16 -7.40 7.20 -27.12
CA ARG A 16 -6.15 7.87 -26.75
C ARG A 16 -6.38 8.99 -25.73
N ILE A 17 -7.47 9.76 -25.88
CA ILE A 17 -7.83 10.83 -24.94
C ILE A 17 -8.17 10.22 -23.57
N GLU A 18 -9.04 9.22 -23.51
CA GLU A 18 -9.39 8.49 -22.28
C GLU A 18 -8.15 7.90 -21.60
N HIS A 19 -7.24 7.31 -22.39
CA HIS A 19 -5.98 6.77 -21.84
C HIS A 19 -5.10 7.87 -21.25
N ILE A 20 -5.01 9.04 -21.89
CA ILE A 20 -4.23 10.19 -21.39
C ILE A 20 -4.86 10.76 -20.11
N GLU A 21 -6.18 10.96 -20.09
CA GLU A 21 -6.92 11.43 -18.92
C GLU A 21 -6.71 10.51 -17.72
N LYS A 22 -6.77 9.19 -17.95
CA LYS A 22 -6.50 8.20 -16.90
C LYS A 22 -5.07 8.29 -16.35
N ILE A 23 -4.09 8.61 -17.18
CA ILE A 23 -2.71 8.83 -16.70
C ILE A 23 -2.63 10.08 -15.83
N TYR A 24 -3.28 11.17 -16.21
CA TYR A 24 -3.32 12.39 -15.40
C TYR A 24 -4.08 12.19 -14.08
N GLU A 25 -5.21 11.47 -14.11
CA GLU A 25 -5.92 11.08 -12.90
C GLU A 25 -5.02 10.25 -11.96
N LEU A 26 -4.30 9.26 -12.50
CA LEU A 26 -3.37 8.45 -11.71
C LEU A 26 -2.25 9.29 -11.11
N ILE A 27 -1.72 10.26 -11.85
CA ILE A 27 -0.74 11.21 -11.32
C ILE A 27 -1.32 11.96 -10.11
N GLU A 28 -2.53 12.50 -10.22
CA GLU A 28 -3.21 13.22 -9.13
C GLU A 28 -3.48 12.33 -7.93
N LEU A 29 -3.86 11.06 -8.15
CA LEU A 29 -4.10 10.11 -7.07
C LEU A 29 -2.81 9.73 -6.33
N LEU A 30 -1.72 9.53 -7.07
CA LEU A 30 -0.43 9.07 -6.53
C LEU A 30 0.39 10.18 -5.89
N GLU A 31 0.13 11.43 -6.27
CA GLU A 31 0.81 12.64 -5.78
C GLU A 31 -0.16 13.59 -5.04
N HIS A 32 0.31 14.79 -4.74
CA HIS A 32 -0.50 15.91 -4.25
C HIS A 32 -0.14 17.11 -5.16
N PRO A 33 -1.05 18.07 -5.44
CA PRO A 33 -0.98 19.01 -6.56
C PRO A 33 0.02 20.16 -6.36
N GLN A 34 1.09 19.94 -5.60
CA GLN A 34 2.28 20.77 -5.74
C GLN A 34 2.97 20.39 -7.05
N HIS A 35 2.44 20.93 -8.15
CA HIS A 35 2.89 20.73 -9.54
C HIS A 35 4.42 20.73 -9.71
N ALA A 36 5.16 21.43 -8.83
CA ALA A 36 6.62 21.45 -8.82
C ALA A 36 7.29 20.07 -8.66
N GLN A 37 6.74 19.15 -7.85
CA GLN A 37 7.40 17.86 -7.61
C GLN A 37 7.23 16.90 -8.80
N LEU A 38 6.03 16.86 -9.38
CA LEU A 38 5.73 16.09 -10.59
C LEU A 38 6.55 16.56 -11.80
N GLU A 39 6.62 17.87 -12.02
CA GLU A 39 7.36 18.49 -13.12
C GLU A 39 8.85 18.13 -13.00
N THR A 40 9.40 18.25 -11.79
CA THR A 40 10.78 17.89 -11.49
C THR A 40 11.05 16.40 -11.75
N GLN A 41 10.15 15.51 -11.31
CA GLN A 41 10.29 14.08 -11.54
C GLN A 41 10.15 13.70 -13.02
N ASN A 42 9.25 14.35 -13.75
CA ASN A 42 9.11 14.19 -15.20
C ASN A 42 10.36 14.64 -15.94
N GLN A 43 10.91 15.81 -15.60
CA GLN A 43 12.16 16.29 -16.19
C GLN A 43 13.33 15.35 -15.89
N LYS A 44 13.42 14.85 -14.64
CA LYS A 44 14.44 13.87 -14.26
C LYS A 44 14.30 12.57 -15.06
N MET A 45 13.08 12.05 -15.20
CA MET A 45 12.77 10.85 -15.98
C MET A 45 13.15 11.02 -17.46
N GLN A 46 12.76 12.15 -18.07
CA GLN A 46 13.12 12.46 -19.45
C GLN A 46 14.64 12.58 -19.64
N THR A 47 15.34 13.23 -18.70
CA THR A 47 16.80 13.36 -18.72
C THR A 47 17.47 12.00 -18.67
N LEU A 48 16.99 11.09 -17.81
CA LEU A 48 17.51 9.72 -17.73
C LEU A 48 17.31 8.96 -19.04
N LEU A 49 16.10 9.01 -19.61
CA LEU A 49 15.79 8.33 -20.87
C LEU A 49 16.57 8.90 -22.07
N GLN A 50 17.08 10.13 -22.00
CA GLN A 50 17.90 10.72 -23.05
C GLN A 50 19.37 10.29 -22.98
N ARG A 51 19.85 9.79 -21.83
CA ARG A 51 21.24 9.35 -21.66
C ARG A 51 21.59 8.14 -22.56
N SER A 52 22.88 8.04 -22.87
CA SER A 52 23.52 6.90 -23.52
C SER A 52 24.72 6.50 -22.66
N PRO A 53 24.80 5.28 -22.11
CA PRO A 53 23.88 4.14 -22.31
C PRO A 53 22.48 4.38 -21.71
N SER A 54 21.52 3.54 -22.10
CA SER A 54 20.16 3.55 -21.55
C SER A 54 20.19 3.37 -20.02
N PRO A 55 19.30 4.05 -19.28
CA PRO A 55 19.28 3.96 -17.83
C PRO A 55 18.91 2.56 -17.36
N GLU A 56 19.48 2.12 -16.23
CA GLU A 56 19.07 0.88 -15.59
C GLU A 56 17.72 1.07 -14.87
N LEU A 57 17.01 -0.04 -14.60
CA LEU A 57 15.72 0.03 -13.91
C LEU A 57 15.82 0.70 -12.54
N ASP A 58 16.91 0.47 -11.82
CA ASP A 58 17.11 1.03 -10.48
C ASP A 58 17.25 2.55 -10.52
N ASP A 59 17.86 3.13 -11.55
CA ASP A 59 17.92 4.59 -11.75
C ASP A 59 16.52 5.18 -11.96
N LEU A 60 15.68 4.49 -12.73
CA LEU A 60 14.31 4.90 -13.02
C LEU A 60 13.42 4.80 -11.77
N LEU A 61 13.60 3.75 -10.97
CA LEU A 61 12.93 3.60 -9.67
C LEU A 61 13.38 4.69 -8.70
N GLN A 62 14.67 4.99 -8.61
CA GLN A 62 15.15 6.09 -7.76
C GLN A 62 14.61 7.45 -8.21
N ALA A 63 14.49 7.68 -9.52
CA ALA A 63 13.90 8.92 -10.05
C ALA A 63 12.41 9.09 -9.70
N SER A 64 11.70 7.98 -9.49
CA SER A 64 10.28 7.95 -9.09
C SER A 64 10.07 7.79 -7.58
N GLY A 65 11.13 7.94 -6.77
CA GLY A 65 11.05 7.81 -5.31
C GLY A 65 10.86 6.37 -4.82
N ASN A 66 11.39 5.41 -5.58
CA ASN A 66 11.32 3.96 -5.35
C ASN A 66 9.89 3.42 -5.30
N ASP A 67 9.00 3.97 -6.14
CA ASP A 67 7.60 3.55 -6.25
C ASP A 67 7.31 3.01 -7.67
N PRO A 68 7.12 1.69 -7.85
CA PRO A 68 6.92 1.08 -9.17
C PRO A 68 5.74 1.66 -9.95
N VAL A 69 4.60 1.95 -9.31
CA VAL A 69 3.46 2.52 -10.04
C VAL A 69 3.73 3.96 -10.47
N ARG A 70 4.45 4.74 -9.65
CA ARG A 70 4.86 6.09 -10.04
C ARG A 70 5.85 6.04 -11.21
N CYS A 71 6.79 5.08 -11.19
CA CYS A 71 7.70 4.84 -12.31
C CYS A 71 6.94 4.55 -13.61
N ASP A 72 5.97 3.62 -13.59
CA ASP A 72 5.15 3.27 -14.75
C ASP A 72 4.39 4.49 -15.31
N VAL A 73 3.75 5.26 -14.42
CA VAL A 73 2.98 6.46 -14.80
C VAL A 73 3.89 7.54 -15.42
N LEU A 74 5.06 7.81 -14.83
CA LEU A 74 6.03 8.77 -15.37
C LEU A 74 6.60 8.32 -16.73
N LEU A 75 6.90 7.03 -16.89
CA LEU A 75 7.37 6.47 -18.16
C LEU A 75 6.29 6.55 -19.25
N ARG A 76 5.03 6.26 -18.91
CA ARG A 76 3.90 6.42 -19.85
C ARG A 76 3.68 7.88 -20.23
N HIS A 77 3.80 8.80 -19.27
CA HIS A 77 3.73 10.23 -19.56
C HIS A 77 4.88 10.66 -20.49
N ALA A 78 6.13 10.25 -20.21
CA ALA A 78 7.28 10.51 -21.09
C ALA A 78 7.09 9.92 -22.50
N LEU A 79 6.53 8.71 -22.61
CA LEU A 79 6.19 8.08 -23.89
C LEU A 79 5.18 8.91 -24.68
N ILE A 80 4.11 9.41 -24.04
CA ILE A 80 3.10 10.26 -24.68
C ILE A 80 3.74 11.57 -25.18
N GLN A 81 4.58 12.22 -24.37
CA GLN A 81 5.27 13.44 -24.78
C GLN A 81 6.23 13.20 -25.94
N ALA A 82 7.02 12.12 -25.88
CA ALA A 82 7.95 11.74 -26.94
C ALA A 82 7.22 11.46 -28.27
N GLN A 83 6.03 10.84 -28.23
CA GLN A 83 5.20 10.62 -29.40
C GLN A 83 4.65 11.93 -29.99
N ARG A 84 4.29 12.91 -29.14
CA ARG A 84 3.81 14.23 -29.60
C ARG A 84 4.88 15.01 -30.35
N VAL A 85 6.12 14.97 -29.86
CA VAL A 85 7.27 15.64 -30.50
C VAL A 85 7.99 14.79 -31.53
N GLN A 86 7.46 13.60 -31.86
CA GLN A 86 8.03 12.65 -32.83
C GLN A 86 9.49 12.24 -32.55
N ASN A 87 9.87 12.16 -31.27
CA ASN A 87 11.22 11.72 -30.87
C ASN A 87 11.29 10.17 -30.81
N THR A 88 11.54 9.54 -31.94
CA THR A 88 11.57 8.07 -32.08
C THR A 88 12.54 7.37 -31.11
N PRO A 89 13.80 7.82 -30.92
CA PRO A 89 14.70 7.21 -29.95
C PRO A 89 14.14 7.21 -28.52
N LEU A 90 13.53 8.31 -28.10
CA LEU A 90 12.94 8.45 -26.76
C LEU A 90 11.70 7.57 -26.59
N VAL A 91 10.88 7.43 -27.64
CA VAL A 91 9.72 6.53 -27.68
C VAL A 91 10.14 5.07 -27.44
N GLU A 92 11.17 4.61 -28.15
CA GLU A 92 11.64 3.22 -28.03
C GLU A 92 12.27 2.95 -26.66
N ARG A 93 13.08 3.88 -26.14
CA ARG A 93 13.64 3.76 -24.78
C ARG A 93 12.55 3.72 -23.71
N ALA A 94 11.56 4.61 -23.79
CA ALA A 94 10.45 4.61 -22.84
C ALA A 94 9.66 3.29 -22.89
N ARG A 95 9.40 2.74 -24.09
CA ARG A 95 8.75 1.43 -24.25
C ARG A 95 9.54 0.30 -23.62
N GLN A 96 10.84 0.23 -23.90
CA GLN A 96 11.73 -0.79 -23.33
C GLN A 96 11.78 -0.69 -21.80
N SER A 97 11.88 0.52 -21.25
CA SER A 97 11.85 0.73 -19.80
C SER A 97 10.52 0.31 -19.16
N ILE A 98 9.38 0.57 -19.81
CA ILE A 98 8.06 0.10 -19.34
C ILE A 98 8.03 -1.43 -19.35
N GLU A 99 8.48 -2.07 -20.43
CA GLU A 99 8.50 -3.53 -20.53
C GLU A 99 9.37 -4.16 -19.42
N GLN A 100 10.59 -3.66 -19.22
CA GLN A 100 11.48 -4.12 -18.15
C GLN A 100 10.89 -3.89 -16.75
N LEU A 101 10.20 -2.76 -16.54
CA LEU A 101 9.50 -2.50 -15.28
C LEU A 101 8.39 -3.52 -15.04
N HIS A 102 7.57 -3.84 -16.05
CA HIS A 102 6.49 -4.82 -15.93
C HIS A 102 7.01 -6.25 -15.75
N GLU A 103 8.14 -6.59 -16.39
CA GLU A 103 8.80 -7.89 -16.19
C GLU A 103 9.26 -8.08 -14.74
N LYS A 104 9.91 -7.05 -14.15
CA LYS A 104 10.48 -7.16 -12.80
C LYS A 104 9.53 -6.78 -11.67
N LYS A 105 8.57 -5.90 -11.92
CA LYS A 105 7.71 -5.22 -10.93
C LYS A 105 6.24 -5.16 -11.31
N GLY A 106 5.78 -5.97 -12.26
CA GLY A 106 4.42 -5.91 -12.79
C GLY A 106 3.32 -6.13 -11.74
N ALA A 107 3.59 -6.93 -10.70
CA ALA A 107 2.66 -7.15 -9.60
C ALA A 107 2.49 -5.88 -8.73
N GLU A 108 3.59 -5.20 -8.38
CA GLU A 108 3.57 -3.94 -7.64
C GLU A 108 2.94 -2.80 -8.47
N VAL A 109 3.22 -2.75 -9.78
CA VAL A 109 2.57 -1.79 -10.68
C VAL A 109 1.06 -2.03 -10.72
N SER A 110 0.63 -3.28 -10.92
CA SER A 110 -0.79 -3.64 -10.94
C SER A 110 -1.46 -3.32 -9.59
N ALA A 111 -0.84 -3.67 -8.47
CA ALA A 111 -1.32 -3.30 -7.13
C ALA A 111 -1.46 -1.79 -6.99
N GLY A 112 -0.44 -1.01 -7.37
CA GLY A 112 -0.48 0.44 -7.28
C GLY A 112 -1.60 1.07 -8.09
N LEU A 113 -1.82 0.58 -9.32
CA LEU A 113 -2.89 1.06 -10.20
C LEU A 113 -4.28 0.70 -9.66
N ASN A 114 -4.45 -0.54 -9.22
CA ASN A 114 -5.75 -1.04 -8.75
C ASN A 114 -6.18 -0.40 -7.43
N THR A 115 -5.21 -0.03 -6.58
CA THR A 115 -5.46 0.50 -5.22
C THR A 115 -5.41 2.03 -5.13
N ALA A 116 -5.00 2.72 -6.20
CA ALA A 116 -4.72 4.16 -6.20
C ALA A 116 -5.86 5.00 -5.60
N HIS A 117 -7.10 4.73 -6.02
CA HIS A 117 -8.26 5.51 -5.58
C HIS A 117 -8.57 5.29 -4.09
N ALA A 118 -8.57 4.03 -3.63
CA ALA A 118 -8.76 3.72 -2.21
C ALA A 118 -7.68 4.38 -1.35
N ILE A 119 -6.41 4.29 -1.74
CA ILE A 119 -5.30 4.87 -0.99
C ILE A 119 -5.34 6.41 -1.01
N ALA A 120 -5.72 7.03 -2.11
CA ALA A 120 -5.87 8.48 -2.18
C ALA A 120 -6.93 9.03 -1.21
N SER A 121 -7.96 8.23 -0.88
CA SER A 121 -8.99 8.61 0.10
C SER A 121 -8.51 8.58 1.56
N PHE A 122 -7.35 7.97 1.84
CA PHE A 122 -6.83 7.85 3.21
C PHE A 122 -6.25 9.16 3.73
N SER A 123 -5.45 9.83 2.91
CA SER A 123 -4.74 11.04 3.29
C SER A 123 -4.43 11.87 2.06
N THR A 124 -4.38 13.18 2.25
CA THR A 124 -3.91 14.10 1.22
C THR A 124 -2.38 14.16 1.19
N ASP A 125 -1.69 13.75 2.25
CA ASP A 125 -0.23 13.74 2.35
C ASP A 125 0.40 12.67 1.42
N PRO A 126 1.23 13.07 0.43
CA PRO A 126 1.90 12.14 -0.48
C PRO A 126 2.75 11.08 0.23
N THR A 127 3.38 11.44 1.35
CA THR A 127 4.24 10.52 2.10
C THR A 127 3.42 9.42 2.74
N GLN A 128 2.22 9.75 3.24
CA GLN A 128 1.28 8.78 3.79
C GLN A 128 0.64 7.89 2.71
N LYS A 129 0.32 8.46 1.54
CA LYS A 129 -0.17 7.67 0.39
C LYS A 129 0.89 6.66 -0.08
N GLN A 130 2.14 7.12 -0.26
CA GLN A 130 3.26 6.25 -0.63
C GLN A 130 3.53 5.21 0.46
N ALA A 131 3.45 5.61 1.73
CA ALA A 131 3.56 4.71 2.85
C ALA A 131 2.54 3.56 2.79
N MET A 132 1.27 3.90 2.51
CA MET A 132 0.21 2.90 2.39
C MET A 132 0.45 1.94 1.21
N ARG A 133 0.94 2.44 0.07
CA ARG A 133 1.32 1.60 -1.08
C ARG A 133 2.46 0.65 -0.75
N GLN A 134 3.53 1.15 -0.14
CA GLN A 134 4.68 0.33 0.27
C GLN A 134 4.25 -0.80 1.21
N LEU A 135 3.41 -0.47 2.19
CA LEU A 135 2.84 -1.46 3.10
C LEU A 135 2.06 -2.54 2.33
N TYR A 136 1.25 -2.14 1.34
CA TYR A 136 0.52 -3.08 0.50
C TYR A 136 1.46 -3.97 -0.32
N TYR A 137 2.52 -3.42 -0.92
CA TYR A 137 3.50 -4.20 -1.68
C TYR A 137 4.20 -5.23 -0.81
N GLU A 138 4.73 -4.81 0.33
CA GLU A 138 5.43 -5.68 1.28
C GLU A 138 4.53 -6.82 1.76
N THR A 139 3.30 -6.51 2.15
CA THR A 139 2.48 -7.47 2.90
C THR A 139 1.54 -8.29 2.02
N ILE A 140 1.02 -7.72 0.93
CA ILE A 140 0.10 -8.41 0.01
C ILE A 140 0.84 -8.98 -1.17
N VAL A 141 1.64 -8.18 -1.88
CA VAL A 141 2.29 -8.63 -3.11
C VAL A 141 3.41 -9.62 -2.79
N HIS A 142 4.26 -9.31 -1.80
CA HIS A 142 5.42 -10.15 -1.48
C HIS A 142 5.10 -11.24 -0.45
N LEU A 143 4.45 -10.91 0.66
CA LEU A 143 4.18 -11.87 1.74
C LEU A 143 2.83 -12.59 1.64
N GLN A 144 1.89 -12.05 0.86
CA GLN A 144 0.52 -12.58 0.72
C GLN A 144 -0.18 -12.87 2.06
N SER A 145 -0.02 -11.96 3.02
CA SER A 145 -0.44 -12.16 4.42
C SER A 145 -1.22 -10.98 4.98
N GLY A 146 -2.48 -11.22 5.35
CA GLY A 146 -3.30 -10.24 6.06
C GLY A 146 -2.79 -9.94 7.47
N ASN A 147 -2.21 -10.93 8.16
CA ASN A 147 -1.61 -10.72 9.47
C ASN A 147 -0.40 -9.79 9.39
N ALA A 148 0.49 -10.00 8.41
CA ALA A 148 1.62 -9.11 8.18
C ALA A 148 1.16 -7.68 7.85
N MET A 149 0.06 -7.54 7.08
CA MET A 149 -0.56 -6.26 6.80
C MET A 149 -1.06 -5.56 8.08
N LEU A 150 -1.72 -6.28 8.97
CA LEU A 150 -2.26 -5.73 10.22
C LEU A 150 -1.13 -5.27 11.14
N ASP A 151 -0.10 -6.09 11.31
CA ASP A 151 1.06 -5.77 12.13
C ASP A 151 1.81 -4.54 11.57
N ALA A 152 2.02 -4.49 10.25
CA ALA A 152 2.64 -3.35 9.59
C ALA A 152 1.79 -2.07 9.74
N LEU A 153 0.47 -2.19 9.64
CA LEU A 153 -0.45 -1.06 9.77
C LEU A 153 -0.42 -0.50 11.21
N LEU A 154 -0.45 -1.39 12.21
CA LEU A 154 -0.32 -1.04 13.63
C LEU A 154 1.02 -0.33 13.91
N ASN A 155 2.12 -0.83 13.33
CA ASN A 155 3.45 -0.23 13.48
C ASN A 155 3.54 1.17 12.86
N ARG A 156 3.00 1.36 11.66
CA ARG A 156 3.23 2.57 10.88
C ARG A 156 2.30 3.73 11.25
N PHE A 157 1.03 3.43 11.50
CA PHE A 157 0.00 4.45 11.68
C PHE A 157 -0.51 4.56 13.13
N GLY A 158 -0.03 3.67 14.01
CA GLY A 158 -0.40 3.63 15.41
C GLY A 158 -1.90 3.48 15.62
N SER A 159 -2.34 3.72 16.85
CA SER A 159 -3.72 3.42 17.26
C SER A 159 -4.77 4.45 16.81
N VAL A 160 -4.36 5.65 16.39
CA VAL A 160 -5.26 6.75 15.99
C VAL A 160 -5.79 6.51 14.58
N HIS A 161 -4.89 6.19 13.65
CA HIS A 161 -5.23 6.00 12.24
C HIS A 161 -5.45 4.53 11.85
N PHE A 162 -5.27 3.58 12.78
CA PHE A 162 -5.42 2.15 12.51
C PHE A 162 -6.76 1.80 11.85
N ASN A 163 -7.88 2.24 12.43
CA ASN A 163 -9.21 1.91 11.91
C ASN A 163 -9.47 2.49 10.52
N GLN A 164 -8.98 3.70 10.27
CA GLN A 164 -9.08 4.33 8.96
C GLN A 164 -8.22 3.59 7.94
N GLY A 165 -6.96 3.29 8.30
CA GLY A 165 -6.02 2.56 7.45
C GLY A 165 -6.51 1.15 7.12
N LEU A 166 -7.10 0.45 8.09
CA LEU A 166 -7.65 -0.90 7.87
C LEU A 166 -8.79 -0.87 6.86
N ARG A 167 -9.72 0.08 7.00
CA ARG A 167 -10.82 0.26 6.04
C ARG A 167 -10.30 0.63 4.65
N THR A 168 -9.31 1.52 4.58
CA THR A 168 -8.63 1.86 3.32
C THR A 168 -8.03 0.62 2.66
N LEU A 169 -7.32 -0.21 3.42
CA LEU A 169 -6.66 -1.42 2.89
C LEU A 169 -7.67 -2.49 2.48
N GLN A 170 -8.76 -2.67 3.24
CA GLN A 170 -9.88 -3.54 2.84
C GLN A 170 -10.55 -3.04 1.55
N ARG A 171 -10.69 -1.73 1.36
CA ARG A 171 -11.21 -1.17 0.11
C ARG A 171 -10.22 -1.40 -1.04
N ALA A 172 -8.94 -1.06 -0.84
CA ALA A 172 -7.88 -1.27 -1.80
C ALA A 172 -7.81 -2.74 -2.27
N LEU A 173 -7.88 -3.68 -1.33
CA LEU A 173 -7.89 -5.11 -1.64
C LEU A 173 -9.14 -5.54 -2.41
N SER A 174 -10.29 -4.94 -2.13
CA SER A 174 -11.52 -5.17 -2.90
C SER A 174 -11.38 -4.68 -4.34
N ASP A 175 -10.79 -3.50 -4.52
CA ASP A 175 -10.55 -2.90 -5.84
C ASP A 175 -9.55 -3.76 -6.66
N ASP A 176 -8.51 -4.30 -6.00
CA ASP A 176 -7.53 -5.21 -6.63
C ASP A 176 -8.13 -6.58 -6.99
N ILE A 177 -9.04 -7.12 -6.17
CA ILE A 177 -9.80 -8.33 -6.52
C ILE A 177 -10.69 -8.10 -7.75
N ALA A 178 -11.35 -6.94 -7.80
CA ALA A 178 -12.26 -6.57 -8.87
C ALA A 178 -11.54 -6.22 -10.18
N ALA A 179 -10.27 -5.83 -10.11
CA ALA A 179 -9.48 -5.44 -11.26
C ALA A 179 -9.39 -6.55 -12.32
N ARG A 180 -9.35 -6.13 -13.59
CA ARG A 180 -9.19 -7.04 -14.73
C ARG A 180 -7.87 -7.80 -14.68
N ASN A 181 -6.81 -7.12 -14.25
CA ASN A 181 -5.50 -7.70 -13.97
C ASN A 181 -5.18 -7.46 -12.50
N SER A 182 -5.50 -8.43 -11.65
CA SER A 182 -5.20 -8.35 -10.21
C SER A 182 -3.69 -8.46 -9.97
N SER A 183 -3.20 -7.86 -8.90
CA SER A 183 -1.76 -7.82 -8.60
C SER A 183 -1.14 -9.21 -8.38
N ILE A 184 -1.90 -10.10 -7.75
CA ILE A 184 -1.57 -11.52 -7.50
C ILE A 184 -2.81 -12.37 -7.81
N PRO A 185 -2.75 -13.71 -7.75
CA PRO A 185 -3.91 -14.56 -7.99
C PRO A 185 -5.10 -14.20 -7.09
N ARG A 186 -6.29 -14.00 -7.68
CA ARG A 186 -7.51 -13.57 -6.97
C ARG A 186 -7.86 -14.41 -5.73
N ARG A 187 -7.60 -15.72 -5.76
CA ARG A 187 -7.81 -16.61 -4.61
C ARG A 187 -6.96 -16.22 -3.40
N ALA A 188 -5.71 -15.79 -3.62
CA ALA A 188 -4.83 -15.30 -2.56
C ALA A 188 -5.37 -13.99 -1.97
N LEU A 189 -5.76 -13.04 -2.82
CA LEU A 189 -6.37 -11.78 -2.38
C LEU A 189 -7.66 -12.02 -1.56
N GLN A 190 -8.52 -12.95 -1.98
CA GLN A 190 -9.73 -13.31 -1.25
C GLN A 190 -9.43 -13.94 0.12
N LYS A 191 -8.41 -14.80 0.22
CA LYS A 191 -7.95 -15.36 1.50
C LYS A 191 -7.44 -14.28 2.44
N ILE A 192 -6.65 -13.33 1.92
CA ILE A 192 -6.16 -12.21 2.71
C ILE A 192 -7.34 -11.33 3.17
N MET A 193 -8.30 -11.05 2.28
CA MET A 193 -9.51 -10.30 2.63
C MET A 193 -10.28 -10.95 3.77
N ALA A 194 -10.43 -12.28 3.75
CA ALA A 194 -11.09 -12.99 4.84
C ALA A 194 -10.34 -12.78 6.17
N SER A 195 -9.01 -12.95 6.19
CA SER A 195 -8.21 -12.70 7.40
C SER A 195 -8.28 -11.25 7.90
N LEU A 196 -8.39 -10.27 7.00
CA LEU A 196 -8.56 -8.86 7.36
C LEU A 196 -9.98 -8.52 7.85
N LYS A 197 -11.00 -9.29 7.47
CA LYS A 197 -12.36 -9.13 7.98
C LYS A 197 -12.46 -9.65 9.41
N ASP A 198 -11.83 -10.78 9.68
CA ASP A 198 -11.68 -11.32 11.04
C ASP A 198 -10.93 -10.32 11.93
N ALA A 199 -10.08 -9.48 11.33
CA ALA A 199 -9.39 -8.41 12.01
C ALA A 199 -10.28 -7.29 12.59
N GLY A 200 -11.58 -7.27 12.29
CA GLY A 200 -12.55 -6.40 12.99
C GLY A 200 -12.51 -6.61 14.51
N HIS A 201 -12.22 -7.83 14.97
CA HIS A 201 -11.97 -8.14 16.38
C HIS A 201 -10.73 -7.41 16.93
N ILE A 202 -9.71 -7.13 16.11
CA ILE A 202 -8.47 -6.45 16.54
C ILE A 202 -8.74 -5.00 16.95
N SER A 203 -9.61 -4.31 16.22
CA SER A 203 -10.01 -2.95 16.59
C SER A 203 -10.71 -2.91 17.95
N GLN A 204 -11.56 -3.92 18.21
CA GLN A 204 -12.21 -4.10 19.51
C GLN A 204 -11.17 -4.44 20.58
N THR A 205 -10.23 -5.35 20.30
CA THR A 205 -9.12 -5.72 21.20
C THR A 205 -8.23 -4.52 21.50
N LEU A 206 -7.95 -3.65 20.54
CA LEU A 206 -7.18 -2.42 20.75
C LEU A 206 -7.92 -1.43 21.64
N THR A 207 -9.22 -1.28 21.43
CA THR A 207 -10.08 -0.43 22.27
C THR A 207 -10.17 -0.98 23.70
N ALA A 208 -10.35 -2.30 23.84
CA ALA A 208 -10.35 -3.00 25.12
C ALA A 208 -8.99 -2.86 25.84
N SER A 209 -7.89 -3.02 25.11
CA SER A 209 -6.52 -2.84 25.62
C SER A 209 -6.30 -1.42 26.13
N LYS A 210 -6.77 -0.40 25.41
CA LYS A 210 -6.72 1.00 25.87
C LYS A 210 -7.51 1.19 27.17
N LEU A 211 -8.74 0.67 27.23
CA LEU A 211 -9.60 0.80 28.40
C LEU A 211 -9.02 0.09 29.63
N LEU A 212 -8.50 -1.13 29.44
CA LEU A 212 -7.88 -1.92 30.49
C LEU A 212 -6.65 -1.21 31.07
N LEU A 213 -5.73 -0.76 30.21
CA LEU A 213 -4.52 -0.08 30.67
C LEU A 213 -4.84 1.29 31.30
N ALA A 214 -5.85 2.02 30.82
CA ALA A 214 -6.31 3.24 31.46
C ALA A 214 -6.84 2.97 32.89
N ARG A 215 -7.66 1.93 33.07
CA ARG A 215 -8.13 1.51 34.40
C ARG A 215 -6.97 1.11 35.31
N LEU A 216 -6.04 0.29 34.81
CA LEU A 216 -4.88 -0.16 35.57
C LEU A 216 -3.93 0.97 35.91
N SER A 217 -3.79 1.99 35.08
CA SER A 217 -2.96 3.16 35.39
C SER A 217 -3.47 3.98 36.59
N SER A 218 -4.76 3.85 36.94
CA SER A 218 -5.33 4.49 38.13
C SER A 218 -5.03 3.71 39.43
N THR A 219 -4.66 2.44 39.33
CA THR A 219 -4.44 1.54 40.47
C THR A 219 -3.00 1.03 40.59
N LEU A 220 -2.23 1.03 39.51
CA LEU A 220 -0.86 0.55 39.44
C LEU A 220 0.14 1.71 39.35
N PRO A 221 1.27 1.66 40.10
CA PRO A 221 2.28 2.74 40.09
C PRO A 221 2.94 2.97 38.72
N ALA A 222 3.06 1.91 37.91
CA ALA A 222 3.59 1.96 36.55
C ALA A 222 3.04 0.78 35.74
N VAL A 223 2.52 1.07 34.55
CA VAL A 223 2.10 0.07 33.56
C VAL A 223 3.14 0.06 32.44
N GLY A 224 3.87 -1.05 32.30
CA GLY A 224 5.05 -1.13 31.42
C GLY A 224 4.76 -1.31 29.92
N LEU A 225 3.50 -1.35 29.53
CA LEU A 225 3.08 -1.74 28.19
C LEU A 225 2.17 -0.70 27.55
N SER A 226 2.40 -0.40 26.26
CA SER A 226 1.46 0.42 25.49
C SER A 226 0.20 -0.38 25.11
N PRO A 227 -0.94 0.28 24.84
CA PRO A 227 -2.12 -0.40 24.31
C PRO A 227 -1.85 -1.17 23.01
N LEU A 228 -0.88 -0.70 22.23
CA LEU A 228 -0.47 -1.35 20.99
C LEU A 228 0.24 -2.68 21.26
N ASP A 229 1.16 -2.69 22.22
CA ASP A 229 1.92 -3.89 22.59
C ASP A 229 1.01 -4.95 23.23
N LEU A 230 0.03 -4.50 24.02
CA LEU A 230 -0.94 -5.41 24.63
C LEU A 230 -1.81 -6.06 23.56
N THR A 231 -2.29 -5.25 22.60
CA THR A 231 -3.06 -5.76 21.47
C THR A 231 -2.27 -6.82 20.71
N ARG A 232 -1.00 -6.55 20.35
CA ARG A 232 -0.15 -7.52 19.64
C ARG A 232 0.02 -8.82 20.38
N ARG A 233 0.26 -8.76 21.69
CA ARG A 233 0.41 -9.97 22.51
C ARG A 233 -0.88 -10.79 22.53
N LEU A 234 -2.03 -10.14 22.69
CA LEU A 234 -3.33 -10.81 22.65
C LEU A 234 -3.61 -11.45 21.28
N LEU A 235 -3.23 -10.79 20.18
CA LEU A 235 -3.36 -11.35 18.82
C LEU A 235 -2.46 -12.56 18.60
N ASN A 236 -1.22 -12.49 19.06
CA ASN A 236 -0.28 -13.60 18.97
C ASN A 236 -0.76 -14.81 19.79
N LEU A 237 -1.32 -14.59 20.98
CA LEU A 237 -1.95 -15.64 21.79
C LEU A 237 -3.17 -16.24 21.09
N SER A 238 -4.01 -15.42 20.47
CA SER A 238 -5.19 -15.91 19.74
C SER A 238 -4.83 -16.71 18.50
N THR A 239 -3.70 -16.41 17.86
CA THR A 239 -3.27 -17.04 16.61
C THR A 239 -2.46 -18.31 16.86
N ASN A 240 -1.58 -18.30 17.87
CA ASN A 240 -0.65 -19.40 18.16
C ASN A 240 -1.12 -20.31 19.30
N GLY A 241 -2.23 -19.97 19.96
CA GLY A 241 -2.69 -20.60 21.20
C GLY A 241 -2.10 -19.93 22.43
N ALA A 242 -2.84 -19.97 23.54
CA ALA A 242 -2.44 -19.36 24.81
C ALA A 242 -1.88 -20.42 25.76
N TYR A 243 -0.55 -20.49 25.90
CA TYR A 243 0.09 -21.32 26.91
C TYR A 243 0.21 -20.57 28.24
N LEU A 244 0.19 -21.32 29.36
CA LEU A 244 0.32 -20.76 30.71
C LEU A 244 1.55 -19.84 30.84
N ARG A 245 2.66 -20.21 30.19
CA ARG A 245 3.90 -19.44 30.19
C ARG A 245 3.75 -18.08 29.51
N ASP A 246 3.00 -18.01 28.41
CA ASP A 246 2.79 -16.77 27.68
C ASP A 246 1.88 -15.81 28.46
N LEU A 247 0.86 -16.35 29.14
CA LEU A 247 0.02 -15.60 30.07
C LEU A 247 0.83 -15.08 31.27
N GLN A 248 1.69 -15.90 31.86
CA GLN A 248 2.56 -15.48 32.96
C GLN A 248 3.54 -14.37 32.53
N ASN A 249 4.13 -14.49 31.34
CA ASN A 249 5.01 -13.46 30.79
C ASN A 249 4.24 -12.16 30.53
N LEU A 250 3.06 -12.25 29.90
CA LEU A 250 2.19 -11.08 29.65
C LEU A 250 1.83 -10.36 30.95
N THR A 251 1.42 -11.12 31.97
CA THR A 251 1.02 -10.58 33.27
C THR A 251 2.19 -9.86 33.95
N ARG A 252 3.38 -10.46 33.91
CA ARG A 252 4.61 -9.85 34.46
C ARG A 252 4.99 -8.56 33.72
N ASP A 253 4.84 -8.54 32.41
CA ASP A 253 5.23 -7.40 31.59
C ASP A 253 4.26 -6.21 31.74
N VAL A 254 2.98 -6.48 32.00
CA VAL A 254 1.96 -5.43 32.21
C VAL A 254 1.93 -4.93 33.65
N ALA A 255 1.96 -5.84 34.63
CA ALA A 255 1.68 -5.54 36.04
C ALA A 255 2.91 -5.67 36.97
N GLY A 256 4.07 -6.06 36.44
CA GLY A 256 5.30 -6.27 37.20
C GLY A 256 5.30 -7.59 37.99
N GLN A 257 6.20 -7.69 38.98
CA GLN A 257 6.36 -8.92 39.79
C GLN A 257 5.43 -8.99 41.01
N HIS A 258 4.68 -7.94 41.32
CA HIS A 258 3.81 -7.90 42.50
C HIS A 258 2.54 -8.75 42.29
N PRO A 259 2.29 -9.79 43.12
CA PRO A 259 1.17 -10.72 42.92
C PRO A 259 -0.20 -10.04 42.90
N HIS A 260 -0.40 -9.00 43.73
CA HIS A 260 -1.67 -8.26 43.76
C HIS A 260 -1.95 -7.54 42.43
N HIS A 261 -0.93 -6.94 41.82
CA HIS A 261 -1.05 -6.25 40.54
C HIS A 261 -1.32 -7.24 39.40
N GLN A 262 -0.69 -8.41 39.45
CA GLN A 262 -0.91 -9.49 38.49
C GLN A 262 -2.35 -10.00 38.52
N ILE A 263 -2.95 -10.16 39.71
CA ILE A 263 -4.35 -10.54 39.87
C ILE A 263 -5.28 -9.46 39.33
N LEU A 264 -5.00 -8.18 39.60
CA LEU A 264 -5.80 -7.06 39.08
C LEU A 264 -5.81 -7.01 37.55
N PHE A 265 -4.68 -7.32 36.90
CA PHE A 265 -4.62 -7.43 35.44
C PHE A 265 -5.41 -8.64 34.92
N LEU A 266 -5.27 -9.82 35.53
CA LEU A 266 -5.97 -11.03 35.10
C LEU A 266 -7.49 -10.99 35.32
N ALA A 267 -7.95 -10.16 36.26
CA ALA A 267 -9.37 -9.99 36.57
C ALA A 267 -10.10 -8.99 35.66
N GLY A 268 -9.35 -8.21 34.85
CA GLY A 268 -9.88 -7.18 33.94
C GLY A 268 -9.99 -7.68 32.50
#